data_AF-A0A6A4IR76-F1
#
_entry.id   AF-A0A6A4IR76-F1
#
_cell.length_a   1.000
_cell.length_b   1.000
_cell.length_c   1.000
_cell.angle_alpha   90.00
_cell.angle_beta   90.00
_cell.angle_gamma   90.00
#
_symmetry.space_group_name_H-M   'P 1'
#
loop_
_entity.id
_entity.type
_entity.pdbx_description
1 polymer ?
#
loop_
_entity_poly.entity_id
_entity_poly.type
_entity_poly.pdbx_seq_one_letter_code
_entity_poly.pdbx_strand_id
1 'polypeptide(L)'
;MDEAEKDPQINLFFNKNNRMVRVISVHHFDSQVIQTCEEPLAATSAPPDRILTALPHHVIEVHDLTQRGQPPFSFPTVDRVQELRYCITGI
;
A
#
# COMPACT_ATOMS: atom_id res chain seq x y z
N MET A 1 -9.17 -27.23 -29.84
CA MET A 1 -10.24 -26.50 -29.13
C MET A 1 -9.58 -26.10 -27.82
N ASP A 2 -8.86 -24.99 -27.86
CA ASP A 2 -8.02 -24.54 -26.75
C ASP A 2 -8.93 -24.07 -25.62
N GLU A 3 -8.79 -24.70 -24.46
CA GLU A 3 -9.37 -24.19 -23.22
C GLU A 3 -8.72 -22.83 -22.97
N ALA A 4 -9.51 -21.76 -23.04
CA ALA A 4 -9.05 -20.43 -22.68
C ALA A 4 -8.54 -20.47 -21.23
N GLU A 5 -7.23 -20.29 -21.07
CA GLU A 5 -6.56 -20.18 -19.78
C GLU A 5 -7.28 -19.11 -18.94
N LYS A 6 -7.97 -19.56 -17.89
CA LYS A 6 -8.64 -18.64 -16.97
C LYS A 6 -7.57 -17.97 -16.11
N ASP A 7 -7.40 -16.67 -16.28
CA ASP A 7 -6.54 -15.86 -15.42
C ASP A 7 -6.83 -16.16 -13.94
N PRO A 8 -5.79 -16.45 -13.13
CA PRO A 8 -5.97 -16.69 -11.70
C PRO A 8 -6.54 -15.45 -11.02
N GLN A 9 -7.66 -15.61 -10.31
CA GLN A 9 -8.30 -14.55 -9.53
C GLN A 9 -8.03 -14.78 -8.05
N ILE A 10 -7.41 -13.79 -7.40
CA ILE A 10 -7.29 -13.77 -5.94
C ILE A 10 -8.35 -12.84 -5.37
N ASN A 11 -9.11 -13.36 -4.41
CA ASN A 11 -10.09 -12.59 -3.66
C ASN A 11 -9.51 -12.22 -2.30
N LEU A 12 -9.26 -10.94 -2.10
CA LEU A 12 -8.84 -10.41 -0.81
C LEU A 12 -10.07 -10.09 0.03
N PHE A 13 -10.15 -10.72 1.21
CA PHE A 13 -11.24 -10.57 2.15
C PHE A 13 -10.84 -9.62 3.28
N PHE A 14 -11.42 -8.42 3.31
CA PHE A 14 -11.17 -7.45 4.37
C PHE A 14 -12.30 -7.45 5.38
N ASN A 15 -11.99 -7.65 6.66
CA ASN A 15 -12.94 -7.52 7.76
C ASN A 15 -12.53 -6.34 8.65
N LYS A 16 -13.20 -5.20 8.46
CA LYS A 16 -13.07 -4.05 9.35
C LYS A 16 -14.32 -4.04 10.25
N ASN A 17 -14.18 -4.54 11.47
CA ASN A 17 -15.21 -4.58 12.52
C ASN A 17 -16.46 -5.41 12.18
N ASN A 18 -16.34 -6.71 12.41
CA ASN A 18 -17.35 -7.65 12.90
C ASN A 18 -18.71 -7.80 12.19
N ARG A 19 -18.90 -7.40 10.92
CA ARG A 19 -20.08 -7.89 10.14
C ARG A 19 -20.05 -7.77 8.62
N MET A 20 -19.07 -7.08 8.02
CA MET A 20 -19.01 -6.93 6.57
C MET A 20 -17.65 -7.36 6.03
N VAL A 21 -17.64 -8.44 5.26
CA VAL A 21 -16.48 -8.86 4.47
C VAL A 21 -16.56 -8.15 3.13
N ARG A 22 -15.60 -7.27 2.85
CA ARG A 22 -15.44 -6.69 1.51
C ARG A 22 -14.54 -7.61 0.70
N VAL A 23 -15.03 -8.03 -0.47
CA VAL A 23 -14.25 -8.80 -1.44
C VAL A 23 -13.71 -7.83 -2.47
N ILE A 24 -12.39 -7.75 -2.56
CA ILE A 24 -11.72 -7.09 -3.69
C ILE A 24 -11.22 -8.20 -4.60
N SER A 25 -11.83 -8.31 -5.78
CA SER A 25 -11.37 -9.23 -6.82
C SER A 25 -10.18 -8.58 -7.53
N VAL A 26 -9.03 -9.22 -7.41
CA VAL A 26 -7.78 -8.73 -8.00
C VAL A 26 -7.49 -9.54 -9.25
N HIS A 27 -7.59 -8.89 -10.41
CA HIS A 27 -7.21 -9.46 -11.70
C HIS A 27 -5.71 -9.29 -11.94
N HIS A 28 -5.07 -10.26 -12.60
CA HIS A 28 -3.63 -10.25 -12.94
C HIS A 28 -2.69 -10.14 -11.73
N PHE A 29 -2.98 -10.89 -10.66
CA PHE A 29 -2.18 -10.88 -9.43
C PHE A 29 -0.69 -11.17 -9.68
N ASP A 30 -0.36 -12.09 -10.59
CA ASP A 30 1.03 -12.44 -10.92
C ASP A 30 1.85 -11.27 -11.52
N SER A 31 1.17 -10.23 -12.03
CA SER A 31 1.81 -9.03 -12.56
C SER A 31 1.97 -7.90 -11.51
N GLN A 32 1.46 -8.11 -10.29
CA GLN A 32 1.53 -7.13 -9.22
C GLN A 32 2.81 -7.27 -8.41
N VAL A 33 3.41 -6.13 -8.08
CA VAL A 33 4.54 -6.08 -7.16
C VAL A 33 3.99 -6.09 -5.75
N ILE A 34 4.21 -7.18 -5.02
CA ILE A 34 3.88 -7.27 -3.60
C ILE A 34 5.08 -6.73 -2.83
N GLN A 35 4.83 -5.70 -2.01
CA GLN A 35 5.80 -5.22 -1.02
C GLN A 35 5.23 -5.46 0.37
N THR A 36 6.04 -6.07 1.23
CA THR A 36 5.77 -6.20 2.66
C THR A 36 6.35 -5.00 3.38
N CYS A 37 5.60 -4.42 4.32
CA CYS A 37 6.11 -3.46 5.28
C CYS A 37 5.84 -3.97 6.70
N GLU A 38 6.54 -3.41 7.69
CA GLU A 38 6.13 -3.56 9.09
C GLU A 38 4.73 -2.98 9.31
N GLU A 39 4.04 -3.39 10.38
CA GLU A 39 2.70 -2.88 10.72
C GLU A 39 2.74 -1.33 10.82
N PRO A 40 2.12 -0.61 9.88
CA PRO A 40 2.30 0.83 9.78
C PRO A 40 1.46 1.55 10.84
N LEU A 41 2.03 2.60 11.43
CA LEU A 41 1.30 3.48 12.36
C LEU A 41 0.24 4.32 11.63
N ALA A 42 0.59 4.78 10.44
CA ALA A 42 -0.27 5.53 9.54
C ALA A 42 0.22 5.34 8.11
N ALA A 43 -0.68 5.44 7.13
CA ALA A 43 -0.33 5.43 5.73
C ALA A 43 -1.20 6.44 4.97
N THR A 44 -0.65 7.04 3.92
CA THR A 44 -1.40 7.95 3.05
C THR A 44 -0.90 7.84 1.61
N SER A 45 -1.79 8.06 0.65
CA SER A 45 -1.39 8.22 -0.74
C SER A 45 -0.95 9.65 -1.00
N ALA A 46 0.16 9.80 -1.72
CA ALA A 46 0.64 11.06 -2.27
C ALA A 46 0.57 10.94 -3.81
N PRO A 47 -0.51 11.41 -4.43
CA PRO A 47 -0.65 11.40 -5.88
C PRO A 47 0.54 12.08 -6.59
N PRO A 48 0.88 11.63 -7.80
CA PRO A 48 0.16 10.63 -8.60
C PRO A 48 0.49 9.17 -8.26
N ASP A 49 1.65 8.90 -7.68
CA ASP A 49 2.30 7.58 -7.77
C ASP A 49 3.08 7.19 -6.51
N ARG A 50 2.79 7.82 -5.36
CA ARG A 50 3.51 7.52 -4.12
C ARG A 50 2.59 7.09 -3.00
N ILE A 51 3.12 6.21 -2.15
CA ILE A 51 2.53 5.84 -0.87
C ILE A 51 3.53 6.18 0.22
N LEU A 52 3.08 6.88 1.26
CA LEU A 52 3.87 7.18 2.44
C LEU A 52 3.39 6.32 3.60
N THR A 53 4.33 5.73 4.30
CA THR A 53 4.07 4.80 5.40
C THR A 53 4.87 5.24 6.63
N ALA A 54 4.20 5.52 7.74
CA ALA A 54 4.87 5.80 9.00
C ALA A 54 5.12 4.51 9.77
N LEU A 55 6.37 4.25 10.11
CA LEU A 55 6.79 3.06 10.85
C LEU A 55 6.96 3.34 12.36
N PRO A 56 6.90 2.30 13.21
CA PRO A 56 7.11 2.42 14.66
C PRO A 56 8.46 3.05 15.07
N HIS A 57 9.45 3.02 14.18
CA HIS A 57 10.83 3.43 14.43
C HIS A 57 11.13 4.91 14.12
N HIS A 58 10.13 5.80 14.19
CA HIS A 58 10.28 7.23 13.88
C HIS A 58 10.78 7.50 12.46
N VAL A 59 10.25 6.77 11.49
CA VAL A 59 10.63 6.86 10.07
C VAL A 59 9.37 6.88 9.20
N ILE A 60 9.40 7.71 8.15
CA ILE A 60 8.49 7.62 7.02
C ILE A 60 9.20 6.91 5.88
N GLU A 61 8.59 5.86 5.35
CA GLU A 61 8.96 5.25 4.08
C GLU A 61 8.11 5.85 2.95
N VAL A 62 8.76 6.07 1.80
CA VAL A 62 8.16 6.57 0.57
C VAL A 62 8.32 5.50 -0.50
N HIS A 63 7.20 4.91 -0.89
CA HIS A 63 7.12 3.92 -1.96
C HIS A 63 6.72 4.62 -3.26
N ASP A 64 7.62 4.62 -4.24
CA ASP A 64 7.34 5.08 -5.61
C ASP A 64 6.80 3.91 -6.43
N LEU A 65 5.53 3.99 -6.83
CA LEU A 65 4.82 2.94 -7.56
C LEU A 65 5.29 2.82 -9.01
N THR A 66 6.02 3.82 -9.54
CA THR A 66 6.66 3.73 -10.86
C THR A 66 7.94 2.92 -10.83
N GLN A 67 8.58 2.80 -9.66
CA GLN A 67 9.86 2.14 -9.47
C GLN A 67 9.69 0.73 -8.90
N ARG A 68 9.13 -0.16 -9.73
CA ARG A 68 8.87 -1.56 -9.36
C ARG A 68 10.12 -2.24 -8.79
N GLY A 69 9.99 -2.81 -7.58
CA GLY A 69 11.02 -3.61 -6.94
C GLY A 69 12.20 -2.83 -6.35
N GLN A 70 12.18 -1.50 -6.41
CA GLN A 70 13.19 -0.68 -5.75
C GLN A 70 12.90 -0.55 -4.25
N PRO A 71 13.95 -0.45 -3.42
CA PRO A 71 13.77 -0.18 -2.00
C PRO A 71 13.12 1.20 -1.81
N PRO A 72 12.22 1.36 -0.82
CA PRO A 72 11.64 2.65 -0.53
C PRO A 72 12.72 3.62 -0.05
N PHE A 73 12.54 4.90 -0.39
CA PHE A 73 13.30 5.98 0.24
C PHE A 73 12.70 6.26 1.62
N SER A 74 13.53 6.64 2.60
CA SER A 74 13.03 6.93 3.94
C SER A 74 13.61 8.21 4.54
N PHE A 75 12.83 8.84 5.42
CA PHE A 75 13.26 10.00 6.19
C PHE A 75 12.75 9.93 7.64
N PRO A 76 13.52 10.44 8.62
CA PRO A 76 13.14 10.34 10.02
C PRO A 76 12.04 11.34 10.41
N THR A 77 11.30 11.01 11.46
CA THR A 77 10.41 11.93 12.18
C THR A 77 10.93 12.18 13.59
N VAL A 78 10.60 13.34 14.15
CA VAL A 78 10.95 13.65 15.55
C VAL A 78 10.07 12.84 16.50
N ASP A 79 8.76 12.86 16.27
CA ASP A 79 7.77 12.21 17.12
C ASP A 79 7.15 10.98 16.47
N ARG A 80 6.46 10.19 17.30
CA ARG A 80 5.65 9.07 16.85
C ARG A 80 4.45 9.59 16.07
N VAL A 81 4.35 9.19 14.81
CA VAL A 81 3.28 9.62 13.90
C VAL A 81 1.94 8.99 14.30
N GLN A 82 0.90 9.80 14.39
CA GLN A 82 -0.48 9.36 14.61
C GLN A 82 -1.32 9.40 13.33
N GLU A 83 -1.02 10.34 12.43
CA GLU A 83 -1.75 10.53 11.19
C GLU A 83 -0.82 11.11 10.11
N LEU A 84 -1.03 10.69 8.85
CA LEU A 84 -0.40 11.28 7.68
C LEU A 84 -1.48 11.88 6.77
N ARG A 85 -1.32 13.16 6.43
CA ARG A 85 -2.18 13.85 5.46
C ARG A 85 -1.32 14.42 4.35
N TYR A 86 -1.53 13.93 3.14
CA TYR A 86 -0.92 14.53 1.96
C TYR A 86 -1.65 15.84 1.60
N CYS A 87 -0.90 16.89 1.34
CA CYS A 87 -1.40 18.19 0.86
C CYS A 87 -0.43 18.77 -0.15
N ILE A 88 -0.92 19.21 -1.30
CA ILE A 88 -0.10 19.82 -2.36
C ILE A 88 0.33 21.24 -1.97
N THR A 89 -0.53 21.97 -1.27
CA THR A 89 -0.34 23.39 -1.03
C THR A 89 0.35 23.72 0.29
N GLY A 90 0.50 22.76 1.21
CA GLY A 90 0.99 23.03 2.57
C GLY A 90 0.05 23.98 3.30
N ILE A 91 -0.68 23.51 4.30
CA ILE A 91 -1.53 24.42 5.11
C ILE A 91 -0.64 25.36 5.89
#